data_AF-A0A372MHI1-F1
#
_entry.id   AF-A0A372MHI1-F1
#
_cell.length_a   1.000
_cell.length_b   1.000
_cell.length_c   1.000
_cell.angle_alpha   90.00
_cell.angle_beta   90.00
_cell.angle_gamma   90.00
#
_symmetry.space_group_name_H-M   'P 1'
#
loop_
_entity.id
_entity.type
_entity.pdbx_description
1 polymer ?
#
loop_
_entity_poly.entity_id
_entity_poly.type
_entity_poly.pdbx_seq_one_letter_code
_entity_poly.pdbx_strand_id
1 'polypeptide(L)'
;MNNSRAAKMVTRLAVSNKIVQKQVVKKLDSMFYESIVASGEDDIPAVAYKRYEWASSLLSRAVENINKGYISKHVIDRLSVALIDGAFATGRREAREKKVAEYRKTYQTNPPSFAVISPTQRCNLNCEGCYASSNGASTPSLPFETVDQIVTELEQDAGNRFVVISGGEPLMYEDKGKTLLDLFESHPDTFFMFYTNGVLIDDEMAKKLEKLGNGVPAISVEGFEKETDERRGRGVYKKILSAMESLRNVGMPFIVSVTSTSKNADLLLTDEFYETYFDKLGASFMWQFQLMPIGRGKEVFELMPDPETRVKLYRKWESLMAKKRYPMADFWNSGVLTRGCIAYGREGGYLYINWNGDIMPCVFVPYTIDNVKRLFAEGKHVGDALMSDMMRRGRSWQKGSQLTDAKNVDNLLMPCSIRDHYANFRANILTSDAHGENKTAEDILSDETYYRELVAYDERLSELTEPIWRKEYMESATEQQPPEKLARAK
;
A
#
# COMPACT_ATOMS: atom_id res chain seq x y z
N MET A 1 -8.84 -10.20 -28.46
CA MET A 1 -9.68 -11.30 -27.93
C MET A 1 -8.96 -12.65 -27.74
N ASN A 2 -7.89 -12.98 -28.49
CA ASN A 2 -7.22 -14.29 -28.36
C ASN A 2 -6.32 -14.46 -27.11
N ASN A 3 -5.67 -13.40 -26.61
CA ASN A 3 -4.72 -13.53 -25.49
C ASN A 3 -5.39 -13.85 -24.13
N SER A 4 -6.57 -13.29 -23.85
CA SER A 4 -7.28 -13.53 -22.58
C SER A 4 -7.80 -14.98 -22.44
N ARG A 5 -8.16 -15.65 -23.55
CA ARG A 5 -8.56 -17.06 -23.52
C ARG A 5 -7.38 -17.98 -23.25
N ALA A 6 -6.22 -17.70 -23.84
CA ALA A 6 -4.99 -18.44 -23.61
C ALA A 6 -4.47 -18.24 -22.17
N ALA A 7 -4.46 -17.01 -21.66
CA ALA A 7 -4.08 -16.70 -20.29
C ALA A 7 -4.98 -17.44 -19.29
N LYS A 8 -6.31 -17.34 -19.45
CA LYS A 8 -7.26 -18.09 -18.62
C LYS A 8 -7.05 -19.60 -18.71
N MET A 9 -6.79 -20.16 -19.89
CA MET A 9 -6.53 -21.60 -20.02
C MET A 9 -5.25 -22.04 -19.29
N VAL A 10 -4.17 -21.27 -19.40
CA VAL A 10 -2.90 -21.53 -18.69
C VAL A 10 -3.08 -21.40 -17.19
N THR A 11 -3.76 -20.35 -16.72
CA THR A 11 -4.08 -20.15 -15.31
C THR A 11 -4.90 -21.31 -14.76
N ARG A 12 -5.92 -21.76 -15.49
CA ARG A 12 -6.76 -22.91 -15.10
C ARG A 12 -5.97 -24.20 -15.01
N LEU A 13 -5.08 -24.45 -15.98
CA LEU A 13 -4.20 -25.63 -15.97
C LEU A 13 -3.21 -25.58 -14.81
N ALA A 14 -2.60 -24.41 -14.55
CA ALA A 14 -1.67 -24.19 -13.46
C ALA A 14 -2.32 -24.36 -12.07
N VAL A 15 -3.59 -23.96 -11.91
CA VAL A 15 -4.32 -24.19 -10.64
C VAL A 15 -4.69 -25.67 -10.46
N SER A 16 -5.03 -26.37 -11.54
CA SER A 16 -5.50 -27.76 -11.47
C SER A 16 -4.41 -28.84 -11.46
N ASN A 17 -3.18 -28.51 -11.86
CA ASN A 17 -2.09 -29.47 -12.01
C ASN A 17 -0.79 -28.96 -11.35
N LYS A 18 -0.34 -29.65 -10.29
CA LYS A 18 0.84 -29.27 -9.52
C LYS A 18 2.15 -29.22 -10.32
N ILE A 19 2.30 -30.07 -11.35
CA ILE A 19 3.50 -30.07 -12.20
C ILE A 19 3.51 -28.81 -13.06
N VAL A 20 2.37 -28.49 -13.68
CA VAL A 20 2.21 -27.27 -14.48
C VAL A 20 2.37 -26.04 -13.59
N GLN A 21 1.77 -26.03 -12.39
CA GLN A 21 1.94 -24.97 -11.40
C GLN A 21 3.41 -24.71 -11.11
N LYS A 22 4.19 -25.75 -10.79
CA LYS A 22 5.61 -25.63 -10.47
C LYS A 22 6.42 -25.04 -11.62
N GLN A 23 6.12 -25.42 -12.87
CA GLN A 23 6.79 -24.85 -14.04
C GLN A 23 6.42 -23.37 -14.26
N VAL A 24 5.14 -23.01 -14.11
CA VAL A 24 4.68 -21.63 -14.22
C VAL A 24 5.31 -20.75 -13.14
N VAL A 25 5.34 -21.22 -11.89
CA VAL A 25 5.97 -20.50 -10.77
C VAL A 25 7.46 -20.30 -11.01
N LYS A 26 8.19 -21.34 -11.42
CA LYS A 26 9.63 -21.23 -11.76
C LYS A 26 9.86 -20.19 -12.86
N LYS A 27 8.99 -20.15 -13.88
CA LYS A 27 9.09 -19.18 -14.98
C LYS A 27 8.80 -17.76 -14.50
N LEU A 28 7.75 -17.54 -13.70
CA LEU A 28 7.41 -16.22 -13.16
C LEU A 28 8.50 -15.69 -12.22
N ASP A 29 9.03 -16.54 -11.35
CA ASP A 29 10.14 -16.19 -10.45
C ASP A 29 11.40 -15.78 -11.25
N SER A 30 11.74 -16.54 -12.31
CA SER A 30 12.82 -16.17 -13.25
C SER A 30 12.56 -14.83 -13.93
N MET A 31 11.32 -14.56 -14.34
CA MET A 31 10.95 -13.27 -14.95
C MET A 31 11.08 -12.11 -13.96
N PHE A 32 10.74 -12.30 -12.68
CA PHE A 32 10.98 -11.29 -11.65
C PHE A 32 12.48 -11.03 -11.47
N TYR A 33 13.30 -12.09 -11.43
CA TYR A 33 14.74 -11.93 -11.35
C TYR A 33 15.29 -11.18 -12.57
N GLU A 34 14.89 -11.55 -13.78
CA GLU A 34 15.33 -10.89 -15.02
C GLU A 34 14.92 -9.42 -15.08
N SER A 35 13.66 -9.11 -14.74
CA SER A 35 13.12 -7.74 -14.82
C SER A 35 13.61 -6.81 -13.73
N ILE A 36 13.88 -7.32 -12.53
CA ILE A 36 14.27 -6.49 -11.38
C ILE A 36 15.79 -6.47 -11.19
N VAL A 37 16.45 -7.63 -11.27
CA VAL A 37 17.88 -7.77 -10.95
C VAL A 37 18.73 -7.71 -12.21
N ALA A 38 18.41 -8.51 -13.23
CA ALA A 38 19.25 -8.60 -14.44
C ALA A 38 19.09 -7.41 -15.41
N SER A 39 17.99 -6.67 -15.31
CA SER A 39 17.72 -5.50 -16.16
C SER A 39 18.72 -4.36 -15.93
N GLY A 40 19.34 -4.31 -14.75
CA GLY A 40 20.21 -3.21 -14.34
C GLY A 40 19.48 -1.88 -14.15
N GLU A 41 18.15 -1.88 -14.02
CA GLU A 41 17.37 -0.64 -13.77
C GLU A 41 17.68 0.01 -12.41
N ASP A 42 18.17 -0.76 -11.45
CA ASP A 42 18.62 -0.28 -10.15
C ASP A 42 20.14 -0.21 -10.14
N ASP A 43 20.67 0.99 -9.90
CA ASP A 43 22.11 1.22 -9.78
C ASP A 43 22.71 0.64 -8.48
N ILE A 44 21.86 0.11 -7.58
CA ILE A 44 22.25 -0.52 -6.31
C ILE A 44 21.77 -1.99 -6.30
N PRO A 45 22.67 -2.98 -6.51
CA PRO A 45 22.31 -4.39 -6.60
C PRO A 45 21.55 -4.95 -5.39
N ALA A 46 21.89 -4.50 -4.18
CA ALA A 46 21.21 -4.92 -2.95
C ALA A 46 19.74 -4.48 -2.93
N VAL A 47 19.43 -3.28 -3.45
CA VAL A 47 18.05 -2.78 -3.60
C VAL A 47 17.27 -3.66 -4.58
N ALA A 48 17.86 -3.97 -5.74
CA ALA A 48 17.25 -4.86 -6.74
C ALA A 48 16.93 -6.24 -6.14
N TYR A 49 17.88 -6.80 -5.40
CA TYR A 49 17.72 -8.11 -4.78
C TYR A 49 16.60 -8.11 -3.72
N LYS A 50 16.48 -7.05 -2.90
CA LYS A 50 15.38 -6.92 -1.93
C LYS A 50 14.01 -6.83 -2.59
N ARG A 51 13.91 -6.06 -3.68
CA ARG A 51 12.69 -5.98 -4.51
C ARG A 51 12.30 -7.35 -5.06
N TYR A 52 13.28 -8.10 -5.56
CA TYR A 52 13.08 -9.47 -6.03
C TYR A 52 12.65 -10.44 -4.90
N GLU A 53 13.33 -10.42 -3.75
CA GLU A 53 12.97 -11.28 -2.61
C GLU A 53 11.52 -11.06 -2.16
N TRP A 54 11.08 -9.80 -2.14
CA TRP A 54 9.71 -9.43 -1.83
C TRP A 54 8.71 -9.94 -2.88
N ALA A 55 8.96 -9.71 -4.17
CA ALA A 55 8.11 -10.19 -5.26
C ALA A 55 8.00 -11.73 -5.29
N SER A 56 9.11 -12.42 -5.08
CA SER A 56 9.19 -13.88 -4.97
C SER A 56 8.42 -14.41 -3.74
N SER A 57 8.45 -13.69 -2.62
CA SER A 57 7.69 -14.03 -1.42
C SER A 57 6.17 -13.88 -1.64
N LEU A 58 5.73 -12.84 -2.35
CA LEU A 58 4.33 -12.66 -2.75
C LEU A 58 3.85 -13.81 -3.63
N LEU A 59 4.63 -14.18 -4.65
CA LEU A 59 4.31 -15.31 -5.52
C LEU A 59 4.21 -16.62 -4.74
N SER A 60 5.20 -16.88 -3.88
CA SER A 60 5.23 -18.08 -3.03
C SER A 60 3.99 -18.18 -2.15
N ARG A 61 3.60 -17.08 -1.50
CA ARG A 61 2.43 -17.04 -0.62
C ARG A 61 1.12 -17.20 -1.38
N ALA A 62 0.98 -16.57 -2.55
CA ALA A 62 -0.18 -16.73 -3.40
C ALA A 62 -0.36 -18.20 -3.82
N VAL A 63 0.72 -18.88 -4.24
CA VAL A 63 0.69 -20.29 -4.63
C VAL A 63 0.33 -21.20 -3.45
N GLU A 64 0.86 -20.92 -2.27
CA GLU A 64 0.52 -21.66 -1.05
C GLU A 64 -0.98 -21.56 -0.72
N ASN A 65 -1.53 -20.35 -0.74
CA ASN A 65 -2.96 -20.12 -0.46
C ASN A 65 -3.87 -20.72 -1.54
N ILE A 66 -3.46 -20.71 -2.82
CA ILE A 66 -4.16 -21.45 -3.89
C ILE A 66 -4.17 -22.96 -3.57
N ASN A 67 -3.03 -23.52 -3.16
CA ASN A 67 -2.92 -24.95 -2.85
C ASN A 67 -3.71 -25.37 -1.59
N LYS A 68 -3.88 -24.46 -0.63
CA LYS A 68 -4.76 -24.64 0.54
C LYS A 68 -6.25 -24.50 0.20
N GLY A 69 -6.60 -24.04 -1.01
CA GLY A 69 -7.98 -23.76 -1.40
C GLY A 69 -8.51 -22.43 -0.87
N TYR A 70 -7.65 -21.56 -0.35
CA TYR A 70 -8.03 -20.27 0.23
C TYR A 70 -8.27 -19.19 -0.83
N ILE A 71 -7.96 -19.49 -2.10
CA ILE A 71 -8.24 -18.63 -3.25
C ILE A 71 -9.02 -19.45 -4.28
N SER A 72 -10.26 -19.05 -4.56
CA SER A 72 -11.14 -19.70 -5.50
C SER A 72 -10.63 -19.51 -6.92
N LYS A 73 -10.94 -20.47 -7.80
CA LYS A 73 -10.61 -20.37 -9.23
C LYS A 73 -11.22 -19.13 -9.89
N HIS A 74 -12.42 -18.75 -9.47
CA HIS A 74 -13.10 -17.56 -9.97
C HIS A 74 -12.32 -16.30 -9.60
N VAL A 75 -11.91 -16.17 -8.34
CA VAL A 75 -11.09 -15.03 -7.88
C VAL A 75 -9.74 -15.00 -8.61
N ILE A 76 -9.08 -16.14 -8.80
CA ILE A 76 -7.82 -16.21 -9.57
C ILE A 76 -8.04 -15.72 -11.01
N ASP A 77 -9.10 -16.17 -11.69
CA ASP A 77 -9.44 -15.75 -13.05
C ASP A 77 -9.69 -14.22 -13.11
N ARG A 78 -10.32 -13.63 -12.08
CA ARG A 78 -10.58 -12.18 -11.98
C ARG A 78 -9.30 -11.38 -11.70
N LEU A 79 -8.52 -11.77 -10.69
CA LEU A 79 -7.27 -11.10 -10.33
C LEU A 79 -6.21 -11.22 -11.44
N SER A 80 -6.16 -12.34 -12.17
CA SER A 80 -5.22 -12.50 -13.29
C SER A 80 -5.49 -11.48 -14.41
N VAL A 81 -6.76 -11.15 -14.68
CA VAL A 81 -7.11 -10.15 -15.69
C VAL A 81 -6.68 -8.75 -15.26
N ALA A 82 -6.83 -8.42 -13.98
CA ALA A 82 -6.47 -7.11 -13.45
C ALA A 82 -4.94 -6.95 -13.24
N LEU A 83 -4.26 -7.98 -12.73
CA LEU A 83 -2.85 -7.91 -12.31
C LEU A 83 -1.86 -8.38 -13.39
N ILE A 84 -2.21 -9.42 -14.18
CA ILE A 84 -1.27 -10.07 -15.12
C ILE A 84 -1.56 -9.63 -16.56
N ASP A 85 -2.81 -9.71 -17.03
CA ASP A 85 -3.16 -9.26 -18.38
C ASP A 85 -2.94 -7.74 -18.55
N GLY A 86 -3.07 -6.95 -17.48
CA GLY A 86 -2.75 -5.52 -17.47
C GLY A 86 -1.26 -5.21 -17.69
N ALA A 87 -0.36 -6.08 -17.19
CA ALA A 87 1.09 -5.89 -17.28
C ALA A 87 1.71 -6.56 -18.53
N PHE A 88 1.13 -7.65 -19.04
CA PHE A 88 1.78 -8.52 -20.04
C PHE A 88 1.02 -8.71 -21.35
N ALA A 89 -0.26 -8.29 -21.47
CA ALA A 89 -0.96 -8.40 -22.75
C ALA A 89 -0.48 -7.30 -23.70
N THR A 90 0.23 -7.67 -24.78
CA THR A 90 0.83 -6.75 -25.76
C THR A 90 -0.10 -5.63 -26.23
N GLY A 91 -1.34 -5.96 -26.62
CA GLY A 91 -2.31 -4.94 -27.05
C GLY A 91 -2.80 -4.00 -25.93
N ARG A 92 -2.81 -4.42 -24.66
CA ARG A 92 -3.10 -3.54 -23.52
C ARG A 92 -1.90 -2.69 -23.16
N ARG A 93 -0.68 -3.22 -23.30
CA ARG A 93 0.57 -2.49 -23.10
C ARG A 93 0.71 -1.33 -24.09
N GLU A 94 0.48 -1.56 -25.38
CA GLU A 94 0.51 -0.49 -26.40
C GLU A 94 -0.54 0.60 -26.12
N ALA A 95 -1.77 0.20 -25.75
CA ALA A 95 -2.83 1.14 -25.38
C ALA A 95 -2.46 1.97 -24.13
N ARG A 96 -1.83 1.34 -23.14
CA ARG A 96 -1.30 2.01 -21.95
C ARG A 96 -0.18 2.99 -22.30
N GLU A 97 0.79 2.58 -23.11
CA GLU A 97 1.89 3.44 -23.56
C GLU A 97 1.36 4.69 -24.29
N LYS A 98 0.32 4.54 -25.12
CA LYS A 98 -0.35 5.67 -25.78
C LYS A 98 -1.02 6.62 -24.78
N LYS A 99 -1.78 6.09 -23.81
CA LYS A 99 -2.42 6.90 -22.75
C LYS A 99 -1.40 7.65 -21.91
N VAL A 100 -0.33 6.97 -21.49
CA VAL A 100 0.78 7.59 -20.75
C VAL A 100 1.45 8.70 -21.57
N ALA A 101 1.63 8.52 -22.89
CA ALA A 101 2.19 9.57 -23.76
C ALA A 101 1.26 10.79 -23.86
N GLU A 102 -0.05 10.58 -23.93
CA GLU A 102 -1.06 11.65 -23.91
C GLU A 102 -1.06 12.40 -22.58
N TYR A 103 -1.04 11.67 -21.46
CA TYR A 103 -0.92 12.23 -20.13
C TYR A 103 0.34 13.09 -19.99
N ARG A 104 1.50 12.60 -20.46
CA ARG A 104 2.76 13.36 -20.47
C ARG A 104 2.67 14.64 -21.30
N LYS A 105 1.94 14.62 -22.41
CA LYS A 105 1.74 15.81 -23.25
C LYS A 105 0.98 16.91 -22.50
N THR A 106 0.00 16.52 -21.68
CA THR A 106 -0.81 17.45 -20.88
C THR A 106 -0.09 17.92 -19.63
N TYR A 107 0.44 17.00 -18.83
CA TYR A 107 0.93 17.28 -17.47
C TYR A 107 2.46 17.29 -17.34
N GLN A 108 3.21 17.02 -18.42
CA GLN A 108 4.68 17.00 -18.44
C GLN A 108 5.29 16.04 -17.38
N THR A 109 4.52 15.04 -16.96
CA THR A 109 4.92 14.04 -15.98
C THR A 109 4.23 12.72 -16.27
N ASN A 110 4.69 11.65 -15.65
CA ASN A 110 4.02 10.36 -15.72
C ASN A 110 2.83 10.32 -14.77
N PRO A 111 1.74 9.62 -15.13
CA PRO A 111 0.63 9.45 -14.22
C PRO A 111 1.07 8.63 -13.00
N PRO A 112 0.41 8.83 -11.84
CA PRO A 112 0.57 7.93 -10.69
C PRO A 112 0.18 6.50 -11.09
N SER A 113 0.62 5.49 -10.34
CA SER A 113 0.27 4.09 -10.61
C SER A 113 -1.07 3.68 -10.01
N PHE A 114 -1.51 4.35 -8.94
CA PHE A 114 -2.81 4.13 -8.31
C PHE A 114 -3.22 5.37 -7.52
N ALA A 115 -4.45 5.39 -7.02
CA ALA A 115 -4.88 6.34 -6.01
C ALA A 115 -5.39 5.61 -4.77
N VAL A 116 -5.29 6.28 -3.63
CA VAL A 116 -6.02 5.90 -2.41
C VAL A 116 -7.25 6.80 -2.32
N ILE A 117 -8.42 6.22 -2.12
CA ILE A 117 -9.69 6.95 -2.00
C ILE A 117 -10.35 6.57 -0.70
N SER A 118 -10.71 7.56 0.11
CA SER A 118 -11.52 7.39 1.32
C SER A 118 -12.91 7.96 1.09
N PRO A 119 -13.87 7.17 0.58
CA PRO A 119 -15.17 7.69 0.19
C PRO A 119 -16.02 8.15 1.38
N THR A 120 -15.72 7.70 2.60
CA THR A 120 -16.44 8.11 3.81
C THR A 120 -15.51 8.26 5.00
N GLN A 121 -15.85 9.17 5.93
CA GLN A 121 -15.23 9.22 7.25
C GLN A 121 -15.95 8.34 8.27
N ARG A 122 -17.16 7.85 7.97
CA ARG A 122 -18.02 7.09 8.89
C ARG A 122 -17.36 5.79 9.30
N CYS A 123 -17.33 5.50 10.60
CA CYS A 123 -16.78 4.22 11.09
C CYS A 123 -17.62 3.69 12.26
N ASN A 124 -17.82 2.38 12.31
CA ASN A 124 -18.53 1.69 13.39
C ASN A 124 -17.64 1.45 14.63
N LEU A 125 -16.37 1.85 14.57
CA LEU A 125 -15.42 1.80 15.69
C LEU A 125 -14.89 3.19 16.03
N ASN A 126 -14.24 3.32 17.20
CA ASN A 126 -13.61 4.57 17.65
C ASN A 126 -12.20 4.29 18.20
N CYS A 127 -11.31 3.79 17.35
CA CYS A 127 -10.00 3.30 17.78
C CYS A 127 -9.12 4.41 18.39
N GLU A 128 -8.31 4.04 19.39
CA GLU A 128 -7.22 4.87 19.92
C GLU A 128 -6.17 5.12 18.81
N GLY A 129 -5.71 6.37 18.69
CA GLY A 129 -4.71 6.76 17.69
C GLY A 129 -5.18 6.64 16.23
N CYS A 130 -6.47 6.77 15.95
CA CYS A 130 -6.98 6.74 14.58
C CYS A 130 -6.50 7.98 13.79
N TYR A 131 -5.71 7.74 12.73
CA TYR A 131 -5.18 8.81 11.86
C TYR A 131 -6.29 9.66 11.21
N ALA A 132 -7.42 9.02 10.86
CA ALA A 132 -8.55 9.65 10.18
C ALA A 132 -9.52 10.37 11.12
N SER A 133 -9.33 10.23 12.44
CA SER A 133 -10.27 10.68 13.47
C SER A 133 -11.73 10.21 13.25
N SER A 134 -11.91 9.09 12.56
CA SER A 134 -13.22 8.51 12.25
C SER A 134 -13.94 7.93 13.48
N ASN A 135 -15.26 8.04 13.50
CA ASN A 135 -16.16 7.37 14.44
C ASN A 135 -17.60 7.31 13.89
N GLY A 136 -18.54 6.83 14.71
CA GLY A 136 -19.94 6.67 14.30
C GLY A 136 -20.70 7.98 14.11
N ALA A 137 -20.22 9.08 14.68
CA ALA A 137 -20.78 10.42 14.54
C ALA A 137 -20.15 11.22 13.39
N SER A 138 -19.08 10.72 12.77
CA SER A 138 -18.57 11.28 11.52
C SER A 138 -19.67 11.24 10.46
N THR A 139 -19.76 12.28 9.64
CA THR A 139 -20.78 12.42 8.58
C THR A 139 -20.23 12.65 7.17
N PRO A 140 -19.03 13.21 6.96
CA PRO A 140 -18.53 13.45 5.60
C PRO A 140 -18.44 12.17 4.77
N SER A 141 -18.94 12.25 3.54
CA SER A 141 -18.81 11.23 2.51
C SER A 141 -18.81 11.89 1.13
N LEU A 142 -18.10 11.31 0.18
CA LEU A 142 -18.17 11.69 -1.22
C LEU A 142 -19.46 11.17 -1.87
N PRO A 143 -20.03 11.90 -2.83
CA PRO A 143 -21.06 11.34 -3.71
C PRO A 143 -20.51 10.14 -4.50
N PHE A 144 -21.34 9.13 -4.76
CA PHE A 144 -20.96 7.95 -5.54
C PHE A 144 -20.44 8.32 -6.93
N GLU A 145 -21.11 9.25 -7.60
CA GLU A 145 -20.72 9.77 -8.91
C GLU A 145 -19.31 10.38 -8.90
N THR A 146 -18.89 11.02 -7.80
CA THR A 146 -17.54 11.56 -7.66
C THR A 146 -16.52 10.43 -7.54
N VAL A 147 -16.80 9.40 -6.74
CA VAL A 147 -15.91 8.25 -6.56
C VAL A 147 -15.77 7.45 -7.86
N ASP A 148 -16.88 7.19 -8.54
CA ASP A 148 -16.95 6.51 -9.84
C ASP A 148 -16.18 7.30 -10.94
N GLN A 149 -16.32 8.63 -10.96
CA GLN A 149 -15.58 9.48 -11.88
C GLN A 149 -14.07 9.44 -11.60
N ILE A 150 -13.62 9.46 -10.34
CA ILE A 150 -12.19 9.33 -9.99
C ILE A 150 -11.63 8.01 -10.53
N VAL A 151 -12.31 6.89 -10.31
CA VAL A 151 -11.85 5.58 -10.79
C VAL A 151 -11.84 5.56 -12.32
N THR A 152 -12.88 6.10 -12.97
CA THR A 152 -12.96 6.23 -14.42
C THR A 152 -11.78 7.03 -15.00
N GLU A 153 -11.42 8.17 -14.39
CA GLU A 153 -10.27 8.97 -14.83
C GLU A 153 -8.95 8.20 -14.71
N LEU A 154 -8.70 7.50 -13.59
CA LEU A 154 -7.49 6.69 -13.41
C LEU A 154 -7.35 5.59 -14.48
N GLU A 155 -8.46 4.95 -14.84
CA GLU A 155 -8.52 3.97 -15.91
C GLU A 155 -8.26 4.59 -17.30
N GLN A 156 -8.68 5.84 -17.49
CA GLN A 156 -8.53 6.59 -18.73
C GLN A 156 -7.11 7.13 -18.92
N ASP A 157 -6.54 7.78 -17.91
CA ASP A 157 -5.27 8.51 -17.95
C ASP A 157 -4.03 7.63 -18.17
N ALA A 158 -4.05 6.42 -17.59
CA ALA A 158 -2.84 5.59 -17.54
C ALA A 158 -3.12 4.10 -17.76
N GLY A 159 -4.39 3.74 -17.99
CA GLY A 159 -4.81 2.36 -17.87
C GLY A 159 -4.55 1.81 -16.47
N ASN A 160 -4.56 2.66 -15.44
CA ASN A 160 -4.39 2.20 -14.07
C ASN A 160 -5.61 1.36 -13.70
N ARG A 161 -5.33 0.15 -13.21
CA ARG A 161 -6.34 -0.84 -12.81
C ARG A 161 -6.10 -1.28 -11.38
N PHE A 162 -5.48 -0.43 -10.58
CA PHE A 162 -5.31 -0.64 -9.15
C PHE A 162 -5.78 0.61 -8.41
N VAL A 163 -6.71 0.41 -7.50
CA VAL A 163 -7.24 1.46 -6.61
C VAL A 163 -7.23 0.92 -5.20
N VAL A 164 -6.82 1.77 -4.27
CA VAL A 164 -6.87 1.44 -2.84
C VAL A 164 -8.01 2.21 -2.22
N ILE A 165 -8.90 1.53 -1.50
CA ILE A 165 -9.99 2.15 -0.76
C ILE A 165 -9.64 2.16 0.73
N SER A 166 -9.80 3.31 1.36
CA SER A 166 -9.62 3.48 2.81
C SER A 166 -10.81 4.28 3.37
N GLY A 167 -10.63 4.94 4.52
CA GLY A 167 -11.56 5.94 5.04
C GLY A 167 -12.63 5.35 5.91
N GLY A 168 -12.82 5.94 7.10
CA GLY A 168 -13.71 5.39 8.12
C GLY A 168 -13.67 3.86 8.13
N GLU A 169 -14.84 3.26 7.99
CA GLU A 169 -15.00 1.87 7.54
C GLU A 169 -15.61 1.87 6.13
N PRO A 170 -14.89 1.42 5.08
CA PRO A 170 -15.40 1.46 3.71
C PRO A 170 -16.68 0.67 3.48
N LEU A 171 -16.91 -0.40 4.23
CA LEU A 171 -18.17 -1.16 4.17
C LEU A 171 -19.37 -0.42 4.76
N MET A 172 -19.17 0.74 5.39
CA MET A 172 -20.24 1.66 5.79
C MET A 172 -20.56 2.73 4.72
N TYR A 173 -19.82 2.76 3.62
CA TYR A 173 -20.04 3.74 2.57
C TYR A 173 -21.36 3.47 1.83
N GLU A 174 -22.24 4.46 1.86
CA GLU A 174 -23.48 4.50 1.10
C GLU A 174 -23.75 5.94 0.64
N ASP A 175 -24.06 6.11 -0.65
CA ASP A 175 -24.60 7.35 -1.20
C ASP A 175 -25.77 7.00 -2.13
N LYS A 176 -26.96 7.55 -1.85
CA LYS A 176 -28.19 7.33 -2.66
C LYS A 176 -28.48 5.84 -2.94
N GLY A 177 -28.23 4.96 -1.98
CA GLY A 177 -28.43 3.51 -2.11
C GLY A 177 -27.33 2.77 -2.89
N LYS A 178 -26.25 3.47 -3.28
CA LYS A 178 -25.05 2.88 -3.88
C LYS A 178 -23.97 2.69 -2.83
N THR A 179 -23.35 1.52 -2.86
CA THR A 179 -22.36 1.06 -1.88
C THR A 179 -20.97 0.90 -2.52
N LEU A 180 -20.00 0.53 -1.69
CA LEU A 180 -18.68 0.12 -2.20
C LEU A 180 -18.75 -1.07 -3.17
N LEU A 181 -19.71 -1.99 -3.00
CA LEU A 181 -19.85 -3.15 -3.89
C LEU A 181 -20.32 -2.75 -5.29
N ASP A 182 -21.19 -1.72 -5.39
CA ASP A 182 -21.62 -1.16 -6.67
C ASP A 182 -20.44 -0.56 -7.45
N LEU A 183 -19.48 0.05 -6.74
CA LEU A 183 -18.25 0.57 -7.36
C LEU A 183 -17.39 -0.58 -7.93
N PHE A 184 -17.22 -1.66 -7.16
CA PHE A 184 -16.48 -2.84 -7.62
C PHE A 184 -17.13 -3.50 -8.84
N GLU A 185 -18.47 -3.54 -8.87
CA GLU A 185 -19.24 -4.06 -10.00
C GLU A 185 -19.12 -3.17 -11.25
N SER A 186 -19.10 -1.84 -11.09
CA SER A 186 -18.99 -0.86 -12.18
C SER A 186 -17.61 -0.87 -12.85
N HIS A 187 -16.57 -1.31 -12.13
CA HIS A 187 -15.18 -1.36 -12.60
C HIS A 187 -14.61 -2.79 -12.57
N PRO A 188 -15.13 -3.73 -13.37
CA PRO A 188 -14.82 -5.15 -13.25
C PRO A 188 -13.40 -5.53 -13.68
N ASP A 189 -12.68 -4.64 -14.35
CA ASP A 189 -11.28 -4.81 -14.77
C ASP A 189 -10.29 -4.12 -13.81
N THR A 190 -10.79 -3.43 -12.78
CA THR A 190 -9.97 -2.75 -11.77
C THR A 190 -9.88 -3.59 -10.51
N PHE A 191 -8.66 -3.79 -10.04
CA PHE A 191 -8.35 -4.41 -8.76
C PHE A 191 -8.48 -3.36 -7.65
N PHE A 192 -9.34 -3.64 -6.69
CA PHE A 192 -9.52 -2.86 -5.48
C PHE A 192 -8.89 -3.61 -4.30
N MET A 193 -7.96 -2.97 -3.62
CA MET A 193 -7.60 -3.35 -2.25
C MET A 193 -8.31 -2.39 -1.32
N PHE A 194 -9.07 -2.87 -0.33
CA PHE A 194 -9.75 -1.98 0.60
C PHE A 194 -9.42 -2.30 2.05
N TYR A 195 -9.06 -1.30 2.84
CA TYR A 195 -8.88 -1.46 4.27
C TYR A 195 -10.22 -1.62 4.96
N THR A 196 -10.31 -2.51 5.92
CA THR A 196 -11.52 -2.72 6.73
C THR A 196 -11.15 -3.15 8.13
N ASN A 197 -11.99 -2.84 9.11
CA ASN A 197 -11.90 -3.40 10.45
C ASN A 197 -12.47 -4.82 10.56
N GLY A 198 -13.07 -5.35 9.47
CA GLY A 198 -13.57 -6.72 9.37
C GLY A 198 -14.90 -6.99 10.09
N VAL A 199 -15.41 -6.06 10.90
CA VAL A 199 -16.63 -6.28 11.70
C VAL A 199 -17.88 -6.51 10.84
N LEU A 200 -17.91 -5.96 9.63
CA LEU A 200 -19.04 -6.07 8.69
C LEU A 200 -18.87 -7.18 7.65
N ILE A 201 -17.86 -8.04 7.79
CA ILE A 201 -17.65 -9.19 6.92
C ILE A 201 -18.18 -10.44 7.61
N ASP A 202 -19.39 -10.82 7.22
CA ASP A 202 -19.99 -12.11 7.51
C ASP A 202 -19.94 -13.04 6.28
N ASP A 203 -20.57 -14.21 6.36
CA ASP A 203 -20.65 -15.18 5.26
C ASP A 203 -21.36 -14.61 4.02
N GLU A 204 -22.34 -13.72 4.18
CA GLU A 204 -23.05 -13.13 3.05
C GLU A 204 -22.17 -12.11 2.33
N MET A 205 -21.52 -11.22 3.09
CA MET A 205 -20.56 -10.25 2.56
C MET A 205 -19.37 -10.95 1.89
N ALA A 206 -18.84 -12.00 2.51
CA ALA A 206 -17.75 -12.80 1.92
C ALA A 206 -18.15 -13.40 0.56
N LYS A 207 -19.36 -13.96 0.43
CA LYS A 207 -19.89 -14.46 -0.85
C LYS A 207 -20.04 -13.35 -1.91
N LYS A 208 -20.47 -12.15 -1.51
CA LYS A 208 -20.58 -11.00 -2.43
C LYS A 208 -19.19 -10.58 -2.94
N LEU A 209 -18.21 -10.49 -2.06
CA LEU A 209 -16.82 -10.15 -2.41
C LEU A 209 -16.20 -11.20 -3.34
N GLU A 210 -16.38 -12.49 -3.05
CA GLU A 210 -15.93 -13.58 -3.90
C GLU A 210 -16.54 -13.51 -5.30
N LYS A 211 -17.86 -13.30 -5.39
CA LYS A 211 -18.58 -13.19 -6.66
C LYS A 211 -18.05 -12.05 -7.52
N LEU A 212 -17.74 -10.89 -6.94
CA LEU A 212 -17.13 -9.76 -7.63
C LEU A 212 -15.68 -10.08 -8.05
N GLY A 213 -14.92 -10.66 -7.12
CA GLY A 213 -13.57 -11.21 -7.31
C GLY A 213 -12.48 -10.17 -7.57
N ASN A 214 -12.82 -8.89 -7.56
CA ASN A 214 -11.88 -7.78 -7.79
C ASN A 214 -11.69 -6.86 -6.58
N GLY A 215 -12.38 -7.09 -5.45
CA GLY A 215 -12.20 -6.35 -4.20
C GLY A 215 -11.61 -7.20 -3.09
N VAL A 216 -10.31 -7.05 -2.79
CA VAL A 216 -9.59 -7.79 -1.74
C VAL A 216 -9.54 -6.98 -0.43
N PRO A 217 -10.06 -7.52 0.69
CA PRO A 217 -10.00 -6.84 1.97
C PRO A 217 -8.60 -6.92 2.60
N ALA A 218 -8.12 -5.78 3.12
CA ALA A 218 -7.02 -5.66 4.05
C ALA A 218 -7.57 -5.46 5.47
N ILE A 219 -7.65 -6.56 6.23
CA ILE A 219 -8.31 -6.63 7.53
C ILE A 219 -7.36 -6.13 8.61
N SER A 220 -7.82 -5.12 9.35
CA SER A 220 -7.02 -4.45 10.35
C SER A 220 -7.05 -5.17 11.70
N VAL A 221 -5.88 -5.53 12.25
CA VAL A 221 -5.70 -6.22 13.55
C VAL A 221 -4.41 -5.74 14.22
N GLU A 222 -4.32 -5.74 15.55
CA GLU A 222 -3.18 -5.13 16.26
C GLU A 222 -2.24 -6.13 16.95
N GLY A 223 -2.60 -7.41 16.93
CA GLY A 223 -1.93 -8.44 17.72
C GLY A 223 -2.86 -9.64 17.88
N PHE A 224 -2.96 -10.18 19.09
CA PHE A 224 -3.99 -11.16 19.44
C PHE A 224 -5.20 -10.45 20.06
N GLU A 225 -6.01 -11.16 20.84
CA GLU A 225 -7.24 -10.62 21.45
C GLU A 225 -6.96 -9.39 22.30
N LYS A 226 -5.92 -9.45 23.14
CA LYS A 226 -5.57 -8.35 24.05
C LYS A 226 -5.26 -7.06 23.28
N GLU A 227 -4.26 -7.07 22.41
CA GLU A 227 -3.78 -5.86 21.74
C GLU A 227 -4.86 -5.28 20.80
N THR A 228 -5.61 -6.17 20.14
CA THR A 228 -6.67 -5.77 19.21
C THR A 228 -7.85 -5.15 19.96
N ASP A 229 -8.34 -5.79 21.01
CA ASP A 229 -9.50 -5.31 21.76
C ASP A 229 -9.17 -4.04 22.57
N GLU A 230 -7.95 -3.93 23.12
CA GLU A 230 -7.50 -2.73 23.83
C GLU A 230 -7.57 -1.47 22.94
N ARG A 231 -7.16 -1.59 21.67
CA ARG A 231 -7.15 -0.44 20.76
C ARG A 231 -8.44 -0.24 19.98
N ARG A 232 -9.10 -1.33 19.57
CA ARG A 232 -10.23 -1.30 18.61
C ARG A 232 -11.59 -1.50 19.26
N GLY A 233 -11.62 -1.92 20.52
CA GLY A 233 -12.83 -2.19 21.29
C GLY A 233 -13.05 -3.68 21.55
N ARG A 234 -13.70 -3.97 22.68
CA ARG A 234 -13.94 -5.33 23.16
C ARG A 234 -14.69 -6.20 22.15
N GLY A 235 -14.20 -7.42 21.94
CA GLY A 235 -14.78 -8.42 21.05
C GLY A 235 -14.47 -8.21 19.57
N VAL A 236 -13.71 -7.19 19.19
CA VAL A 236 -13.37 -6.92 17.79
C VAL A 236 -12.46 -8.02 17.24
N TYR A 237 -11.51 -8.53 18.03
CA TYR A 237 -10.63 -9.62 17.59
C TYR A 237 -11.40 -10.87 17.15
N LYS A 238 -12.45 -11.25 17.89
CA LYS A 238 -13.28 -12.42 17.54
C LYS A 238 -14.03 -12.20 16.23
N LYS A 239 -14.51 -10.98 15.98
CA LYS A 239 -15.17 -10.63 14.72
C LYS A 239 -14.18 -10.66 13.55
N ILE A 240 -12.94 -10.20 13.75
CA ILE A 240 -11.86 -10.29 12.77
C ILE A 240 -11.57 -11.75 12.40
N LEU A 241 -11.45 -12.65 13.39
CA LEU A 241 -11.24 -14.07 13.12
C LEU A 241 -12.41 -14.69 12.35
N SER A 242 -13.65 -14.34 12.71
CA SER A 242 -14.85 -14.77 11.96
C SER A 242 -14.83 -14.29 10.52
N ALA A 243 -14.47 -13.01 10.27
CA ALA A 243 -14.37 -12.46 8.92
C ALA A 243 -13.31 -13.18 8.07
N MET A 244 -12.12 -13.43 8.64
CA MET A 244 -11.06 -14.20 7.98
C MET A 244 -11.50 -15.62 7.63
N GLU A 245 -12.24 -16.26 8.53
CA GLU A 245 -12.83 -17.58 8.29
C GLU A 245 -13.89 -17.55 7.18
N SER A 246 -14.84 -16.62 7.21
CA SER A 246 -15.88 -16.46 6.18
C SER A 246 -15.27 -16.27 4.79
N LEU A 247 -14.25 -15.41 4.67
CA LEU A 247 -13.53 -15.17 3.42
C LEU A 247 -12.80 -16.41 2.92
N ARG A 248 -12.10 -17.11 3.82
CA ARG A 248 -11.38 -18.35 3.49
C ARG A 248 -12.34 -19.44 3.02
N ASN A 249 -13.51 -19.57 3.65
CA ASN A 249 -14.51 -20.59 3.32
C ASN A 249 -15.08 -20.45 1.90
N VAL A 250 -15.15 -19.22 1.39
CA VAL A 250 -15.58 -18.95 0.00
C VAL A 250 -14.41 -18.91 -0.99
N GLY A 251 -13.16 -18.93 -0.51
CA GLY A 251 -11.97 -18.79 -1.34
C GLY A 251 -11.69 -17.34 -1.75
N MET A 252 -12.05 -16.37 -0.92
CA MET A 252 -11.68 -14.97 -1.10
C MET A 252 -10.37 -14.69 -0.31
N PRO A 253 -9.27 -14.30 -0.97
CA PRO A 253 -8.04 -13.97 -0.26
C PRO A 253 -8.24 -12.69 0.56
N PHE A 254 -7.51 -12.63 1.67
CA PHE A 254 -7.43 -11.42 2.48
C PHE A 254 -5.97 -11.06 2.77
N ILE A 255 -5.79 -9.78 3.08
CA ILE A 255 -4.55 -9.17 3.53
C ILE A 255 -4.73 -8.83 5.02
N VAL A 256 -3.65 -8.89 5.78
CA VAL A 256 -3.63 -8.39 7.16
C VAL A 256 -3.04 -6.99 7.16
N SER A 257 -3.65 -6.06 7.90
CA SER A 257 -3.09 -4.74 8.17
C SER A 257 -2.89 -4.56 9.66
N VAL A 258 -1.68 -4.22 10.06
CA VAL A 258 -1.29 -4.05 11.46
C VAL A 258 -0.68 -2.67 11.60
N THR A 259 -0.98 -1.98 12.70
CA THR A 259 -0.30 -0.74 13.04
C THR A 259 0.59 -0.98 14.26
N SER A 260 1.88 -0.89 14.03
CA SER A 260 2.90 -0.97 15.07
C SER A 260 2.80 0.26 15.96
N THR A 261 2.81 0.01 17.27
CA THR A 261 2.79 1.00 18.35
C THR A 261 3.78 0.56 19.42
N SER A 262 4.10 1.44 20.37
CA SER A 262 4.88 1.05 21.55
C SER A 262 4.19 -0.05 22.39
N LYS A 263 2.86 -0.18 22.32
CA LYS A 263 2.08 -1.21 23.06
C LYS A 263 2.16 -2.62 22.48
N ASN A 264 2.40 -2.79 21.17
CA ASN A 264 2.43 -4.11 20.52
C ASN A 264 3.78 -4.45 19.86
N ALA A 265 4.76 -3.55 19.88
CA ALA A 265 6.04 -3.77 19.22
C ALA A 265 6.74 -5.07 19.65
N ASP A 266 6.72 -5.41 20.94
CA ASP A 266 7.35 -6.65 21.45
C ASP A 266 6.70 -7.90 20.86
N LEU A 267 5.37 -7.91 20.73
CA LEU A 267 4.64 -9.01 20.07
C LEU A 267 5.04 -9.11 18.60
N LEU A 268 5.15 -7.96 17.91
CA LEU A 268 5.55 -7.90 16.50
C LEU A 268 7.01 -8.28 16.26
N LEU A 269 7.82 -8.46 17.30
CA LEU A 269 9.18 -9.01 17.20
C LEU A 269 9.22 -10.54 17.35
N THR A 270 8.10 -11.20 17.68
CA THR A 270 7.99 -12.67 17.79
C THR A 270 7.75 -13.33 16.43
N ASP A 271 8.20 -14.58 16.23
CA ASP A 271 7.85 -15.35 15.02
C ASP A 271 6.38 -15.82 15.07
N GLU A 272 5.87 -16.12 16.28
CA GLU A 272 4.53 -16.68 16.52
C GLU A 272 3.41 -15.82 15.92
N PHE A 273 3.54 -14.50 16.02
CA PHE A 273 2.60 -13.57 15.43
C PHE A 273 2.43 -13.83 13.91
N TYR A 274 3.53 -13.83 13.17
CA TYR A 274 3.53 -13.99 11.72
C TYR A 274 3.15 -15.41 11.31
N GLU A 275 3.65 -16.43 12.00
CA GLU A 275 3.27 -17.83 11.76
C GLU A 275 1.75 -18.04 11.95
N THR A 276 1.16 -17.36 12.93
CA THR A 276 -0.29 -17.42 13.14
C THR A 276 -1.06 -16.80 11.97
N TYR A 277 -0.72 -15.57 11.56
CA TYR A 277 -1.47 -14.89 10.50
C TYR A 277 -1.23 -15.49 9.11
N PHE A 278 0.02 -15.82 8.77
CA PHE A 278 0.35 -16.35 7.45
C PHE A 278 0.05 -17.84 7.32
N ASP A 279 0.49 -18.67 8.27
CA ASP A 279 0.45 -20.13 8.08
C ASP A 279 -0.86 -20.73 8.58
N LYS A 280 -1.34 -20.31 9.76
CA LYS A 280 -2.58 -20.83 10.35
C LYS A 280 -3.82 -20.16 9.74
N LEU A 281 -3.86 -18.82 9.70
CA LEU A 281 -5.05 -18.08 9.27
C LEU A 281 -5.13 -17.92 7.74
N GLY A 282 -3.98 -17.86 7.05
CA GLY A 282 -3.92 -17.85 5.60
C GLY A 282 -3.84 -16.46 4.96
N ALA A 283 -3.28 -15.46 5.65
CA ALA A 283 -3.05 -14.15 5.07
C ALA A 283 -2.21 -14.24 3.79
N SER A 284 -2.63 -13.53 2.73
CA SER A 284 -1.87 -13.50 1.47
C SER A 284 -0.72 -12.49 1.49
N PHE A 285 -0.87 -11.45 2.31
CA PHE A 285 0.08 -10.35 2.46
C PHE A 285 -0.15 -9.66 3.81
N MET A 286 0.85 -8.94 4.31
CA MET A 286 0.71 -8.11 5.50
C MET A 286 1.24 -6.69 5.27
N TRP A 287 0.36 -5.71 5.43
CA TRP A 287 0.76 -4.32 5.66
C TRP A 287 1.06 -4.13 7.13
N GLN A 288 2.28 -3.73 7.48
CA GLN A 288 2.63 -3.42 8.85
C GLN A 288 3.00 -1.95 8.99
N PHE A 289 1.99 -1.09 9.02
CA PHE A 289 2.17 0.33 9.23
C PHE A 289 2.71 0.63 10.64
N GLN A 290 3.10 1.88 10.84
CA GLN A 290 3.53 2.41 12.12
C GLN A 290 2.58 3.56 12.45
N LEU A 291 2.24 3.73 13.73
CA LEU A 291 1.39 4.83 14.13
C LEU A 291 2.02 6.16 13.73
N MET A 292 1.23 6.98 13.04
CA MET A 292 1.56 8.38 12.78
C MET A 292 0.79 9.27 13.76
N PRO A 293 1.42 10.28 14.38
CA PRO A 293 0.78 11.14 15.37
C PRO A 293 -0.09 12.23 14.71
N ILE A 294 -0.99 11.83 13.81
CA ILE A 294 -1.96 12.69 13.13
C ILE A 294 -3.39 12.28 13.50
N GLY A 295 -4.36 13.17 13.30
CA GLY A 295 -5.73 12.93 13.80
C GLY A 295 -5.73 12.67 15.30
N ARG A 296 -6.47 11.66 15.78
CA ARG A 296 -6.41 11.23 17.19
C ARG A 296 -5.06 10.63 17.59
N GLY A 297 -4.21 10.30 16.62
CA GLY A 297 -2.81 9.90 16.89
C GLY A 297 -2.00 11.01 17.56
N LYS A 298 -2.36 12.28 17.36
CA LYS A 298 -1.69 13.42 18.01
C LYS A 298 -1.76 13.33 19.54
N GLU A 299 -2.89 12.85 20.07
CA GLU A 299 -3.15 12.76 21.52
C GLU A 299 -2.39 11.63 22.21
N VAL A 300 -1.82 10.72 21.42
CA VAL A 300 -1.11 9.52 21.87
C VAL A 300 0.24 9.41 21.17
N PHE A 301 0.96 10.53 21.08
CA PHE A 301 2.24 10.64 20.37
C PHE A 301 3.24 9.58 20.83
N GLU A 302 3.25 9.27 22.13
CA GLU A 302 4.10 8.26 22.78
C GLU A 302 3.85 6.82 22.30
N LEU A 303 2.75 6.59 21.57
CA LEU A 303 2.47 5.31 20.93
C LEU A 303 3.17 5.16 19.57
N MET A 304 3.72 6.22 18.98
CA MET A 304 4.54 6.12 17.79
C MET A 304 5.79 5.28 18.10
N PRO A 305 6.10 4.23 17.33
CA PRO A 305 7.34 3.47 17.52
C PRO A 305 8.55 4.38 17.42
N ASP A 306 9.39 4.38 18.45
CA ASP A 306 10.66 5.10 18.49
C ASP A 306 11.63 4.59 17.39
N PRO A 307 12.71 5.35 17.08
CA PRO A 307 13.66 4.97 16.02
C PRO A 307 14.29 3.59 16.25
N GLU A 308 14.65 3.24 17.48
CA GLU A 308 15.23 1.95 17.84
C GLU A 308 14.27 0.80 17.55
N THR A 309 13.00 0.95 17.93
CA THR A 309 11.93 -0.01 17.69
C THR A 309 11.67 -0.17 16.21
N ARG A 310 11.64 0.95 15.46
CA ARG A 310 11.52 0.91 13.99
C ARG A 310 12.63 0.08 13.36
N VAL A 311 13.89 0.26 13.79
CA VAL A 311 15.03 -0.53 13.29
C VAL A 311 14.93 -2.00 13.68
N LYS A 312 14.49 -2.32 14.91
CA LYS A 312 14.24 -3.72 15.32
C LYS A 312 13.18 -4.39 14.45
N LEU A 313 12.08 -3.69 14.16
CA LEU A 313 11.02 -4.17 13.27
C LEU A 313 11.53 -4.38 11.84
N TYR A 314 12.32 -3.46 11.30
CA TYR A 314 12.98 -3.63 10.00
C TYR A 314 13.82 -4.92 9.95
N ARG A 315 14.68 -5.15 10.96
CA ARG A 315 15.50 -6.38 11.03
C ARG A 315 14.67 -7.64 11.16
N LYS A 316 13.58 -7.57 11.91
CA LYS A 316 12.63 -8.68 12.03
C LYS A 316 12.04 -9.04 10.66
N TRP A 317 11.57 -8.05 9.90
CA TRP A 317 10.97 -8.27 8.59
C TRP A 317 11.98 -8.84 7.60
N GLU A 318 13.19 -8.30 7.56
CA GLU A 318 14.29 -8.81 6.74
C GLU A 318 14.53 -10.30 7.02
N SER A 319 14.60 -10.68 8.29
CA SER A 319 14.75 -12.08 8.70
C SER A 319 13.57 -12.95 8.25
N LEU A 320 12.33 -12.46 8.39
CA LEU A 320 11.12 -13.20 8.01
C LEU A 320 10.98 -13.36 6.50
N MET A 321 11.23 -12.31 5.72
CA MET A 321 11.23 -12.39 4.26
C MET A 321 12.30 -13.39 3.78
N ALA A 322 13.53 -13.29 4.29
CA ALA A 322 14.63 -14.16 3.87
C ALA A 322 14.46 -15.63 4.29
N LYS A 323 13.94 -15.90 5.50
CA LYS A 323 13.85 -17.26 6.06
C LYS A 323 12.52 -17.96 5.82
N LYS A 324 11.42 -17.20 5.84
CA LYS A 324 10.04 -17.73 5.85
C LYS A 324 9.24 -17.32 4.61
N ARG A 325 9.76 -16.40 3.78
CA ARG A 325 9.07 -15.87 2.59
C ARG A 325 7.69 -15.29 2.94
N TYR A 326 7.58 -14.61 4.08
CA TYR A 326 6.38 -13.84 4.43
C TYR A 326 6.44 -12.49 3.72
N PRO A 327 5.52 -12.20 2.78
CA PRO A 327 5.55 -10.94 2.08
C PRO A 327 4.92 -9.86 2.97
N MET A 328 5.73 -8.86 3.31
CA MET A 328 5.32 -7.74 4.16
C MET A 328 5.86 -6.44 3.61
N ALA A 329 5.14 -5.34 3.85
CA ALA A 329 5.65 -4.01 3.58
C ALA A 329 4.98 -2.96 4.46
N ASP A 330 5.55 -1.76 4.45
CA ASP A 330 5.00 -0.52 4.98
C ASP A 330 5.47 0.67 4.13
N PHE A 331 5.31 1.90 4.61
CA PHE A 331 5.80 3.10 3.91
C PHE A 331 7.13 3.64 4.45
N TRP A 332 7.70 3.03 5.49
CA TRP A 332 8.83 3.56 6.24
C TRP A 332 10.05 2.64 6.16
N ASN A 333 9.91 1.39 6.59
CA ASN A 333 10.98 0.40 6.53
C ASN A 333 11.13 -0.23 5.12
N SER A 334 10.16 -0.02 4.25
CA SER A 334 10.11 -0.62 2.90
C SER A 334 10.54 0.33 1.78
N GLY A 335 11.20 1.46 2.10
CA GLY A 335 11.65 2.42 1.09
C GLY A 335 12.56 1.81 0.02
N VAL A 336 13.36 0.80 0.37
CA VAL A 336 14.18 0.02 -0.59
C VAL A 336 13.33 -0.75 -1.61
N LEU A 337 12.12 -1.18 -1.26
CA LEU A 337 11.26 -1.92 -2.17
C LEU A 337 10.66 -1.04 -3.27
N THR A 338 10.52 0.26 -2.99
CA THR A 338 9.84 1.23 -3.87
C THR A 338 10.75 2.34 -4.38
N ARG A 339 12.05 2.28 -4.07
CA ARG A 339 13.03 3.35 -4.36
C ARG A 339 12.60 4.68 -3.73
N GLY A 340 12.32 4.64 -2.42
CA GLY A 340 11.90 5.79 -1.62
C GLY A 340 10.39 5.97 -1.51
N CYS A 341 9.98 7.16 -1.06
CA CYS A 341 8.60 7.58 -0.89
C CYS A 341 7.78 7.39 -2.17
N ILE A 342 6.56 6.87 -2.09
CA ILE A 342 5.65 6.70 -3.24
C ILE A 342 4.51 7.76 -3.28
N ALA A 343 4.61 8.83 -2.48
CA ALA A 343 3.61 9.90 -2.42
C ALA A 343 3.73 10.91 -3.59
N TYR A 344 2.90 11.96 -3.55
CA TYR A 344 2.91 13.14 -4.44
C TYR A 344 2.58 12.82 -5.91
N GLY A 345 1.96 11.66 -6.17
CA GLY A 345 1.58 11.22 -7.51
C GLY A 345 2.76 11.06 -8.47
N ARG A 346 3.94 10.69 -7.96
CA ARG A 346 5.09 10.38 -8.84
C ARG A 346 4.85 9.12 -9.68
N GLU A 347 5.68 8.91 -10.69
CA GLU A 347 5.73 7.64 -11.41
C GLU A 347 6.01 6.47 -10.45
N GLY A 348 5.19 5.41 -10.54
CA GLY A 348 5.24 4.29 -9.58
C GLY A 348 4.55 4.58 -8.25
N GLY A 349 4.02 5.79 -8.05
CA GLY A 349 3.46 6.27 -6.79
C GLY A 349 1.95 6.44 -6.79
N TYR A 350 1.46 7.19 -5.80
CA TYR A 350 0.04 7.44 -5.58
C TYR A 350 -0.24 8.85 -5.07
N LEU A 351 -1.53 9.18 -5.07
CA LEU A 351 -2.12 10.33 -4.38
C LEU A 351 -3.32 9.85 -3.54
N TYR A 352 -3.70 10.63 -2.55
CA TYR A 352 -4.82 10.32 -1.65
C TYR A 352 -5.98 11.31 -1.86
N ILE A 353 -7.21 10.83 -1.87
CA ILE A 353 -8.43 11.66 -1.89
C ILE A 353 -9.31 11.27 -0.71
N ASN A 354 -9.57 12.22 0.21
CA ASN A 354 -10.38 11.95 1.40
C ASN A 354 -11.89 12.17 1.16
N TRP A 355 -12.70 11.90 2.19
CA TRP A 355 -14.16 12.02 2.20
C TRP A 355 -14.68 13.45 2.00
N ASN A 356 -13.83 14.47 2.21
CA ASN A 356 -14.15 15.87 1.90
C ASN A 356 -13.89 16.21 0.43
N GLY A 357 -13.21 15.32 -0.30
CA GLY A 357 -12.71 15.53 -1.65
C GLY A 357 -11.30 16.14 -1.70
N ASP A 358 -10.63 16.27 -0.57
CA ASP A 358 -9.30 16.88 -0.50
C ASP A 358 -8.27 15.96 -1.16
N ILE A 359 -7.46 16.51 -2.06
CA ILE A 359 -6.40 15.79 -2.75
C ILE A 359 -5.10 16.04 -2.01
N MET A 360 -4.51 14.96 -1.49
CA MET A 360 -3.32 14.98 -0.64
C MET A 360 -2.22 14.09 -1.22
N PRO A 361 -0.94 14.36 -0.90
CA PRO A 361 0.17 13.55 -1.39
C PRO A 361 0.14 12.09 -0.93
N CYS A 362 -0.37 11.85 0.27
CA CYS A 362 -0.28 10.60 1.02
C CYS A 362 -1.37 10.60 2.10
N VAL A 363 -1.83 9.42 2.51
CA VAL A 363 -2.77 9.25 3.64
C VAL A 363 -2.22 9.85 4.93
N PHE A 364 -0.90 9.91 5.08
CA PHE A 364 -0.21 10.42 6.26
C PHE A 364 0.29 11.87 6.13
N VAL A 365 0.00 12.55 5.00
CA VAL A 365 0.32 13.98 4.81
C VAL A 365 -1.01 14.73 4.81
N PRO A 366 -1.48 15.21 5.98
CA PRO A 366 -2.86 15.70 6.16
C PRO A 366 -3.01 17.17 5.69
N TYR A 367 -2.38 17.51 4.57
CA TYR A 367 -2.34 18.87 4.01
C TYR A 367 -2.71 18.84 2.54
N THR A 368 -3.52 19.81 2.12
CA THR A 368 -4.12 19.86 0.79
C THR A 368 -4.14 21.29 0.25
N ILE A 369 -4.32 21.39 -1.08
CA ILE A 369 -4.51 22.63 -1.84
C ILE A 369 -5.74 22.50 -2.74
N ASP A 370 -5.92 21.30 -3.31
CA ASP A 370 -6.95 21.00 -4.29
C ASP A 370 -8.04 20.09 -3.75
N ASN A 371 -9.25 20.30 -4.27
CA ASN A 371 -10.41 19.49 -3.95
C ASN A 371 -11.04 18.94 -5.24
N VAL A 372 -11.22 17.63 -5.30
CA VAL A 372 -11.68 16.92 -6.50
C VAL A 372 -13.05 17.38 -6.98
N LYS A 373 -13.96 17.74 -6.05
CA LYS A 373 -15.30 18.23 -6.42
C LYS A 373 -15.21 19.57 -7.14
N ARG A 374 -14.29 20.45 -6.71
CA ARG A 374 -14.03 21.74 -7.37
C ARG A 374 -13.43 21.52 -8.75
N LEU A 375 -12.44 20.63 -8.87
CA LEU A 375 -11.82 20.32 -10.16
C LEU A 375 -12.86 19.83 -11.16
N PHE A 376 -13.69 18.86 -10.78
CA PHE A 376 -14.73 18.32 -11.67
C PHE A 376 -15.77 19.38 -12.05
N ALA A 377 -16.18 20.25 -11.12
CA ALA A 377 -17.09 21.36 -11.42
C ALA A 377 -16.50 22.38 -12.41
N GLU A 378 -15.18 22.50 -12.46
CA GLU A 378 -14.44 23.37 -13.38
C GLU A 378 -14.07 22.67 -14.71
N GLY A 379 -14.49 21.41 -14.91
CA GLY A 379 -14.10 20.61 -16.07
C GLY A 379 -12.63 20.19 -16.08
N LYS A 380 -11.97 20.21 -14.92
CA LYS A 380 -10.61 19.72 -14.69
C LYS A 380 -10.64 18.26 -14.22
N HIS A 381 -9.49 17.63 -14.26
CA HIS A 381 -9.27 16.22 -13.90
C HIS A 381 -8.42 16.09 -12.64
N VAL A 382 -8.36 14.89 -12.05
CA VAL A 382 -7.48 14.60 -10.91
C VAL A 382 -6.01 14.92 -11.21
N GLY A 383 -5.58 14.73 -12.46
CA GLY A 383 -4.22 15.06 -12.92
C GLY A 383 -3.84 16.53 -12.73
N ASP A 384 -4.80 17.45 -12.77
CA ASP A 384 -4.54 18.90 -12.56
C ASP A 384 -4.01 19.19 -11.15
N ALA A 385 -4.51 18.48 -10.13
CA ALA A 385 -4.04 18.64 -8.74
C ALA A 385 -2.56 18.27 -8.57
N LEU A 386 -2.06 17.34 -9.40
CA LEU A 386 -0.64 16.97 -9.36
C LEU A 386 0.26 18.11 -9.79
N MET A 387 -0.29 19.12 -10.46
CA MET A 387 0.45 20.28 -10.94
C MET A 387 0.53 21.41 -9.91
N SER A 388 -0.10 21.27 -8.74
CA SER A 388 0.08 22.19 -7.62
C SER A 388 1.53 22.24 -7.13
N ASP A 389 1.92 23.38 -6.55
CA ASP A 389 3.31 23.61 -6.13
C ASP A 389 3.78 22.61 -5.07
N MET A 390 2.95 22.29 -4.07
CA MET A 390 3.30 21.30 -3.05
C MET A 390 3.56 19.92 -3.66
N MET A 391 2.72 19.49 -4.60
CA MET A 391 2.91 18.21 -5.31
C MET A 391 4.19 18.21 -6.15
N ARG A 392 4.48 19.30 -6.87
CA ARG A 392 5.72 19.44 -7.66
C ARG A 392 6.96 19.48 -6.78
N ARG A 393 6.95 20.23 -5.67
CA ARG A 393 8.07 20.32 -4.72
C ARG A 393 8.37 18.96 -4.09
N GLY A 394 7.34 18.22 -3.68
CA GLY A 394 7.49 16.86 -3.16
C GLY A 394 8.13 15.91 -4.18
N ARG A 395 7.68 15.94 -5.43
CA ARG A 395 8.32 15.14 -6.51
C ARG A 395 9.73 15.60 -6.85
N SER A 396 10.02 16.90 -6.77
CA SER A 396 11.36 17.44 -6.98
C SER A 396 12.31 16.96 -5.88
N TRP A 397 11.87 16.97 -4.63
CA TRP A 397 12.62 16.40 -3.51
C TRP A 397 12.89 14.91 -3.75
N GLN A 398 11.87 14.10 -4.06
CA GLN A 398 12.04 12.67 -4.36
C GLN A 398 13.08 12.41 -5.47
N LYS A 399 13.08 13.22 -6.54
CA LYS A 399 14.07 13.09 -7.63
C LYS A 399 15.49 13.45 -7.21
N GLY A 400 15.64 14.44 -6.33
CA GLY A 400 16.93 14.87 -5.83
C GLY A 400 17.55 13.93 -4.79
N SER A 401 16.71 13.34 -3.92
CA SER A 401 17.17 12.53 -2.79
C SER A 401 17.05 11.02 -2.99
N GLN A 402 15.98 10.53 -3.63
CA GLN A 402 15.61 9.11 -3.59
C GLN A 402 15.63 8.43 -4.96
N LEU A 403 15.32 9.16 -6.03
CA LEU A 403 15.25 8.69 -7.41
C LEU A 403 16.39 9.25 -8.26
N THR A 404 17.58 9.29 -7.66
CA THR A 404 18.83 9.72 -8.29
C THR A 404 19.76 8.51 -8.46
N ASP A 405 20.95 8.72 -9.01
CA ASP A 405 21.94 7.67 -9.23
C ASP A 405 22.52 7.11 -7.91
N ALA A 406 23.17 5.95 -7.99
CA ALA A 406 23.76 5.28 -6.82
C ALA A 406 24.83 6.10 -6.07
N LYS A 407 25.38 7.18 -6.64
CA LYS A 407 26.35 8.03 -5.93
C LYS A 407 25.67 9.13 -5.11
N ASN A 408 24.48 9.54 -5.54
CA ASN A 408 23.79 10.71 -5.01
C ASN A 408 22.53 10.34 -4.20
N VAL A 409 22.16 9.06 -4.14
CA VAL A 409 20.96 8.61 -3.43
C VAL A 409 21.14 8.61 -1.93
N ASP A 410 20.18 9.24 -1.26
CA ASP A 410 20.07 9.30 0.20
C ASP A 410 19.70 7.93 0.79
N ASN A 411 19.71 7.86 2.12
CA ASN A 411 19.34 6.68 2.87
C ASN A 411 17.87 6.26 2.62
N LEU A 412 17.68 5.20 1.82
CA LEU A 412 16.34 4.69 1.50
C LEU A 412 15.63 3.98 2.66
N LEU A 413 16.28 3.82 3.82
CA LEU A 413 15.62 3.40 5.07
C LEU A 413 14.89 4.57 5.77
N MET A 414 15.06 5.79 5.25
CA MET A 414 14.38 7.01 5.67
C MET A 414 13.57 7.62 4.50
N PRO A 415 12.58 6.91 3.95
CA PRO A 415 11.89 7.37 2.75
C PRO A 415 10.87 8.49 3.01
N CYS A 416 10.35 8.67 4.23
CA CYS A 416 9.14 9.47 4.44
C CYS A 416 9.42 10.97 4.55
N SER A 417 8.83 11.78 3.67
CA SER A 417 8.98 13.25 3.76
C SER A 417 8.47 13.84 5.07
N ILE A 418 7.36 13.34 5.61
CA ILE A 418 6.69 13.98 6.77
C ILE A 418 7.13 13.38 8.11
N ARG A 419 7.88 12.28 8.11
CA ARG A 419 8.28 11.57 9.35
C ARG A 419 9.78 11.33 9.47
N ASP A 420 10.48 11.28 8.33
CA ASP A 420 11.92 10.98 8.31
C ASP A 420 12.73 12.19 7.81
N HIS A 421 12.03 13.26 7.38
CA HIS A 421 12.59 14.49 6.80
C HIS A 421 11.68 15.69 7.12
N TYR A 422 11.11 15.75 8.33
CA TYR A 422 10.06 16.69 8.70
C TYR A 422 10.49 18.16 8.57
N ALA A 423 11.71 18.51 8.97
CA ALA A 423 12.25 19.86 8.79
C ALA A 423 12.27 20.28 7.31
N ASN A 424 12.76 19.39 6.43
CA ASN A 424 12.77 19.64 4.99
C ASN A 424 11.35 19.71 4.41
N PHE A 425 10.43 18.84 4.86
CA PHE A 425 9.04 18.92 4.45
C PHE A 425 8.44 20.28 4.78
N ARG A 426 8.65 20.77 6.00
CA ARG A 426 8.14 22.06 6.48
C ARG A 426 8.72 23.26 5.73
N ALA A 427 10.01 23.23 5.42
CA ALA A 427 10.69 24.35 4.77
C ALA A 427 10.54 24.36 3.24
N ASN A 428 10.58 23.19 2.60
CA ASN A 428 10.82 23.08 1.16
C ASN A 428 9.68 22.40 0.39
N ILE A 429 8.84 21.59 1.03
CA ILE A 429 7.75 20.86 0.35
C ILE A 429 6.40 21.50 0.62
N LEU A 430 6.07 21.72 1.89
CA LEU A 430 4.83 22.35 2.32
C LEU A 430 4.81 23.81 1.83
N THR A 431 3.75 24.18 1.13
CA THR A 431 3.59 25.52 0.58
C THR A 431 2.66 26.34 1.47
N SER A 432 2.78 27.67 1.42
CA SER A 432 2.01 28.59 2.28
C SER A 432 0.51 28.63 1.98
N ASP A 433 0.10 28.15 0.80
CA ASP A 433 -1.29 28.00 0.37
C ASP A 433 -1.90 26.63 0.72
N ALA A 434 -1.10 25.70 1.23
CA ALA A 434 -1.59 24.43 1.75
C ALA A 434 -2.26 24.65 3.11
N HIS A 435 -3.35 23.92 3.36
CA HIS A 435 -4.08 23.92 4.62
C HIS A 435 -4.31 22.49 5.12
N GLY A 436 -4.52 22.34 6.42
CA GLY A 436 -4.85 21.05 7.04
C GLY A 436 -6.20 20.52 6.56
N GLU A 437 -6.31 19.21 6.36
CA GLU A 437 -7.58 18.55 6.00
C GLU A 437 -8.67 18.70 7.09
N ASN A 438 -8.25 19.07 8.30
CA ASN A 438 -9.11 19.36 9.45
C ASN A 438 -8.38 20.27 10.45
N LYS A 439 -9.10 20.69 11.50
CA LYS A 439 -8.56 21.57 12.55
C LYS A 439 -7.34 20.99 13.27
N THR A 440 -7.31 19.68 13.54
CA THR A 440 -6.16 19.04 14.20
C THR A 440 -4.90 19.14 13.33
N ALA A 441 -5.02 18.87 12.03
CA ALA A 441 -3.92 19.02 11.09
C ALA A 441 -3.44 20.49 10.99
N GLU A 442 -4.37 21.43 10.96
CA GLU A 442 -4.06 22.86 10.96
C GLU A 442 -3.30 23.29 12.23
N ASP A 443 -3.75 22.85 13.40
CA ASP A 443 -3.12 23.20 14.68
C ASP A 443 -1.69 22.66 14.80
N ILE A 444 -1.41 21.48 14.24
CA ILE A 444 -0.06 20.89 14.16
C ILE A 444 0.92 21.82 13.43
N LEU A 445 0.46 22.62 12.47
CA LEU A 445 1.35 23.54 11.75
C LEU A 445 1.99 24.59 12.65
N SER A 446 1.37 24.90 13.80
CA SER A 446 1.85 25.87 14.78
C SER A 446 2.42 25.24 16.06
N ASP A 447 2.49 23.90 16.10
CA ASP A 447 2.89 23.15 17.28
C ASP A 447 4.41 22.94 17.31
N GLU A 448 5.10 23.83 18.03
CA GLU A 448 6.56 23.79 18.17
C GLU A 448 7.08 22.53 18.88
N THR A 449 6.27 21.94 19.77
CA THR A 449 6.66 20.68 20.44
C THR A 449 6.63 19.54 19.44
N TYR A 450 5.53 19.41 18.69
CA TYR A 450 5.41 18.41 17.63
C TYR A 450 6.54 18.54 16.60
N TYR A 451 6.89 19.77 16.21
CA TYR A 451 8.02 20.01 15.30
C TYR A 451 9.34 19.49 15.86
N ARG A 452 9.69 19.87 17.09
CA ARG A 452 10.95 19.43 17.71
C ARG A 452 11.01 17.91 17.87
N GLU A 453 9.90 17.27 18.24
CA GLU A 453 9.86 15.82 18.45
C GLU A 453 10.06 15.04 17.14
N LEU A 454 9.42 15.45 16.04
CA LEU A 454 9.66 14.81 14.74
C LEU A 454 11.06 15.08 14.18
N VAL A 455 11.62 16.28 14.38
CA VAL A 455 13.00 16.54 13.96
C VAL A 455 14.00 15.71 14.77
N ALA A 456 13.80 15.59 16.09
CA ALA A 456 14.62 14.71 16.91
C ALA A 456 14.48 13.23 16.50
N TYR A 457 13.28 12.81 16.07
CA TYR A 457 13.06 11.49 15.50
C TYR A 457 13.88 11.28 14.21
N ASP A 458 13.87 12.24 13.29
CA ASP A 458 14.65 12.21 12.03
C ASP A 458 16.14 12.03 12.32
N GLU A 459 16.71 12.88 13.18
CA GLU A 459 18.12 12.88 13.54
C GLU A 459 18.54 11.54 14.14
N ARG A 460 17.76 11.06 15.12
CA ARG A 460 18.07 9.80 15.80
C ARG A 460 17.93 8.60 14.85
N LEU A 461 16.93 8.60 13.98
CA LEU A 461 16.78 7.54 13.01
C LEU A 461 17.97 7.52 12.03
N SER A 462 18.41 8.69 11.55
CA SER A 462 19.58 8.81 10.68
C SER A 462 20.84 8.22 11.32
N GLU A 463 21.11 8.50 12.59
CA GLU A 463 22.25 7.91 13.31
C GLU A 463 22.22 6.37 13.30
N LEU A 464 21.02 5.79 13.42
CA LEU A 464 20.84 4.34 13.48
C LEU A 464 20.86 3.68 12.10
N THR A 465 20.27 4.31 11.08
CA THR A 465 20.09 3.71 9.76
C THR A 465 21.21 4.05 8.79
N GLU A 466 21.97 5.13 8.98
CA GLU A 466 23.06 5.50 8.07
C GLU A 466 24.18 4.46 8.00
N PRO A 467 24.68 3.90 9.13
CA PRO A 467 25.66 2.82 9.07
C PRO A 467 25.11 1.55 8.39
N ILE A 468 23.82 1.27 8.56
CA ILE A 468 23.14 0.13 7.93
C ILE A 468 23.09 0.33 6.42
N TRP A 469 22.64 1.52 5.98
CA TRP A 469 22.52 1.88 4.57
C TRP A 469 23.87 1.79 3.85
N ARG A 470 24.91 2.41 4.42
CA ARG A 470 26.25 2.39 3.83
C ARG A 470 26.77 0.97 3.72
N LYS A 471 26.73 0.19 4.79
CA LYS A 471 27.33 -1.14 4.83
C LYS A 471 26.57 -2.17 3.98
N GLU A 472 25.24 -2.18 4.06
CA GLU A 472 24.42 -3.26 3.51
C GLU A 472 23.84 -2.98 2.13
N TYR A 473 23.90 -1.74 1.67
CA TYR A 473 23.39 -1.36 0.36
C TYR A 473 24.47 -0.72 -0.51
N MET A 474 25.26 0.21 0.04
CA MET A 474 26.24 0.97 -0.74
C MET A 474 27.58 0.22 -0.90
N GLU A 475 28.13 -0.35 0.17
CA GLU A 475 29.42 -1.07 0.18
C GLU A 475 29.30 -2.51 -0.37
N SER A 476 28.18 -3.19 -0.08
CA SER A 476 27.89 -4.51 -0.64
C SER A 476 27.77 -4.51 -2.17
N ALA A 477 27.56 -3.34 -2.79
CA ALA A 477 27.54 -3.17 -4.24
C ALA A 477 28.90 -3.42 -4.91
N THR A 478 30.01 -3.39 -4.16
CA THR A 478 31.36 -3.63 -4.70
C THR A 478 31.87 -5.08 -4.58
N GLU A 479 31.24 -5.96 -3.78
CA GLU A 479 31.81 -7.29 -3.48
C GLU A 479 30.86 -8.50 -3.61
N GLN A 480 29.58 -8.35 -3.99
CA GLN A 480 28.68 -9.50 -4.04
C GLN A 480 28.52 -10.11 -5.43
N GLN A 481 29.22 -11.24 -5.64
CA GLN A 481 28.71 -12.29 -6.53
C GLN A 481 27.37 -12.82 -6.00
N PRO A 482 26.47 -13.31 -6.88
CA PRO A 482 25.19 -13.86 -6.47
C PRO A 482 25.35 -14.89 -5.33
N PRO A 483 24.51 -14.85 -4.28
CA PRO A 483 24.62 -15.80 -3.17
C PRO A 483 24.64 -17.24 -3.69
N GLU A 484 25.54 -18.08 -3.16
CA GLU A 484 25.71 -19.50 -3.51
C GLU A 484 24.41 -20.34 -3.50
N LYS A 485 23.31 -19.82 -2.94
CA LYS A 485 21.97 -20.41 -3.03
C LYS A 485 21.44 -20.54 -4.47
N LEU A 486 22.03 -19.88 -5.46
CA LEU A 486 21.74 -20.07 -6.89
C LEU A 486 22.22 -21.42 -7.46
N ALA A 487 23.03 -22.20 -6.73
CA ALA A 487 23.46 -23.52 -7.18
C ALA A 487 22.42 -24.65 -7.00
N ARG A 488 21.29 -24.40 -6.31
CA ARG A 488 20.25 -25.43 -6.07
C ARG A 488 19.00 -25.34 -6.96
N ALA A 489 19.04 -24.57 -8.04
CA ALA A 489 17.95 -24.44 -9.00
C ALA A 489 18.32 -24.81 -10.46
N LYS A 490 19.39 -25.59 -10.66
CA LYS A 490 19.59 -26.37 -11.89
C LYS A 490 18.74 -27.63 -11.85
#